data_AF-A0A7K1XW45-F1
#
_entry.id   AF-A0A7K1XW45-F1
#
_cell.length_a   1.000
_cell.length_b   1.000
_cell.length_c   1.000
_cell.angle_alpha   90.00
_cell.angle_beta   90.00
_cell.angle_gamma   90.00
#
_symmetry.space_group_name_H-M   'P 1'
#
loop_
_entity.id
_entity.type
_entity.pdbx_description
1 polymer ?
#
loop_
_entity_poly.entity_id
_entity_poly.type
_entity_poly.pdbx_seq_one_letter_code
_entity_poly.pdbx_strand_id
1 'polypeptide(L)'
;MKKFILHISFIIAFLLYGHLNSLAQDTVHYSGTTLSNVDYHHGQLASAVGVHNIQVFRANREHPEWASGLNWTYNHAPMLAYWNNTFYLQYLSNPVGEHVPPGQTLLMTSADGYNWSAPAVIFPVYRIPDGTKKPGHAPEARNLDAVMHQRMGFYVARNKRLLTLAFYGMVIEPKDDPNDGNGIGRVVREIYPDGKYGPVYFIRNNTWWDKTKSAYPFYTSSKDKGFVEACNELLGNPLAMQEWVEEADRNDPLVPLKKEVKAFSYYHLPNGKVVGLWKNALTSISADNGKTWQYGPLRAPGFVNSNAKIWGQRTSDGRYATVYNPSEFRWPLAVSISDDGLDYKNLLLVNGEITTMRYGGAYKSYGPQYVRGIEEGCGTPPDGKMWVTYSMNKEDIWIANIRVPVVSEVKEPVNEVFANLPQGKELQFWNIYSPLWAPVKIEKSPDGSNALTLRDKDPFDYATAGRVIPRSKKVAVEFTIIPGQSDRGQLQVEFQDDKGTAASRLVFDSDSLLKVKTGYRSSTVTKYEAGKALRVRAELDRDKRMLTIAINGENKGPKIFFAPVAFFEKVVFRTGDVRRFPDADTPTDQDFDVKNPGAQDAEAVFYIKSFSTSRL
;
A
#
# COMPACT_ATOMS: atom_id res chain seq x y z
N MET A 1 24.14 65.27 -5.08
CA MET A 1 24.49 64.18 -4.14
C MET A 1 23.28 63.45 -3.54
N LYS A 2 22.26 64.13 -2.98
CA LYS A 2 21.12 63.45 -2.33
C LYS A 2 20.27 62.53 -3.23
N LYS A 3 20.08 62.87 -4.53
CA LYS A 3 19.31 62.01 -5.47
C LYS A 3 20.06 60.75 -5.93
N PHE A 4 21.39 60.77 -5.92
CA PHE A 4 22.22 59.63 -6.34
C PHE A 4 22.31 58.55 -5.26
N ILE A 5 22.34 58.98 -3.99
CA ILE A 5 22.33 58.08 -2.81
C ILE A 5 20.99 57.34 -2.69
N LEU A 6 19.87 57.99 -3.02
CA LEU A 6 18.54 57.37 -2.95
C LEU A 6 18.33 56.26 -3.99
N HIS A 7 18.94 56.37 -5.18
CA HIS A 7 18.87 55.34 -6.23
C HIS A 7 19.73 54.11 -5.90
N ILE A 8 20.89 54.30 -5.27
CA ILE A 8 21.76 53.19 -4.85
C ILE A 8 21.10 52.39 -3.71
N SER A 9 20.42 53.06 -2.76
CA SER A 9 19.70 52.37 -1.69
C SER A 9 18.51 51.53 -2.18
N PHE A 10 17.82 51.97 -3.24
CA PHE A 10 16.71 51.20 -3.83
C PHE A 10 17.19 49.96 -4.60
N ILE A 11 18.34 50.04 -5.29
CA ILE A 11 18.93 48.91 -6.01
C ILE A 11 19.51 47.87 -5.04
N ILE A 12 20.14 48.29 -3.94
CA ILE A 12 20.63 47.38 -2.90
C ILE A 12 19.46 46.70 -2.16
N ALA A 13 18.36 47.42 -1.90
CA ALA A 13 17.15 46.85 -1.31
C ALA A 13 16.47 45.82 -2.24
N PHE A 14 16.45 46.06 -3.56
CA PHE A 14 15.92 45.11 -4.55
C PHE A 14 16.83 43.89 -4.74
N LEU A 15 18.15 44.06 -4.67
CA LEU A 15 19.12 42.95 -4.70
C LEU A 15 19.04 42.11 -3.41
N LEU A 16 18.82 42.73 -2.24
CA LEU A 16 18.58 42.02 -0.98
C LEU A 16 17.21 41.30 -0.96
N TYR A 17 16.16 41.90 -1.53
CA TYR A 17 14.85 41.24 -1.67
C TYR A 17 14.86 40.11 -2.72
N GLY A 18 15.69 40.22 -3.76
CA GLY A 18 15.93 39.17 -4.74
C GLY A 18 16.71 37.97 -4.18
N HIS A 19 17.66 38.22 -3.27
CA HIS A 19 18.40 37.15 -2.60
C HIS A 19 17.61 36.46 -1.47
N LEU A 20 16.74 37.20 -0.76
CA LEU A 20 15.93 36.63 0.32
C LEU A 20 14.78 35.73 -0.16
N ASN A 21 14.36 35.84 -1.43
CA ASN A 21 13.35 34.96 -2.03
C ASN A 21 13.94 33.71 -2.74
N SER A 22 15.24 33.41 -2.56
CA SER A 22 15.88 32.21 -3.14
C SER A 22 16.41 31.20 -2.12
N LEU A 23 16.17 31.41 -0.82
CA LEU A 23 16.23 30.30 0.14
C LEU A 23 14.93 29.49 0.03
N ALA A 24 14.66 28.96 -1.17
CA ALA A 24 13.81 27.79 -1.29
C ALA A 24 14.38 26.76 -0.31
N GLN A 25 13.53 26.28 0.60
CA GLN A 25 13.97 25.31 1.58
C GLN A 25 14.48 24.09 0.80
N ASP A 26 15.79 23.87 0.84
CA ASP A 26 16.51 22.83 0.09
C ASP A 26 16.20 21.47 0.76
N THR A 27 14.92 21.10 0.76
CA THR A 27 14.33 19.95 1.45
C THR A 27 13.15 19.42 0.65
N VAL A 28 12.71 18.21 1.02
CA VAL A 28 11.50 17.62 0.47
C VAL A 28 10.30 18.50 0.79
N HIS A 29 9.55 18.86 -0.24
CA HIS A 29 8.31 19.62 -0.13
C HIS A 29 7.33 19.22 -1.24
N TYR A 30 6.06 19.50 -1.00
CA TYR A 30 4.99 19.33 -1.98
C TYR A 30 4.51 20.71 -2.43
N SER A 31 4.75 21.04 -3.69
CA SER A 31 4.31 22.30 -4.31
C SER A 31 3.03 22.15 -5.15
N GLY A 32 2.54 20.92 -5.30
CA GLY A 32 1.26 20.65 -5.97
C GLY A 32 0.06 21.25 -5.22
N THR A 33 -1.06 21.41 -5.93
CA THR A 33 -2.30 22.00 -5.37
C THR A 33 -3.40 20.96 -5.14
N THR A 34 -3.19 19.71 -5.54
CA THR A 34 -4.14 18.61 -5.31
C THR A 34 -4.16 18.23 -3.83
N LEU A 35 -5.36 18.13 -3.26
CA LEU A 35 -5.61 17.73 -1.88
C LEU A 35 -6.54 16.52 -1.86
N SER A 36 -6.36 15.64 -0.87
CA SER A 36 -7.24 14.51 -0.64
C SER A 36 -8.47 14.93 0.17
N ASN A 37 -9.66 14.55 -0.29
CA ASN A 37 -10.90 14.75 0.46
C ASN A 37 -11.17 13.56 1.39
N VAL A 38 -11.19 13.79 2.70
CA VAL A 38 -11.31 12.74 3.73
C VAL A 38 -12.65 12.01 3.71
N ASP A 39 -13.72 12.63 3.20
CA ASP A 39 -15.07 12.05 3.13
C ASP A 39 -15.19 10.92 2.09
N TYR A 40 -14.14 10.70 1.30
CA TYR A 40 -14.08 9.66 0.27
C TYR A 40 -12.87 8.78 0.52
N HIS A 41 -13.06 7.45 0.55
CA HIS A 41 -11.95 6.50 0.73
C HIS A 41 -10.83 6.68 -0.29
N HIS A 42 -11.18 7.05 -1.52
CA HIS A 42 -10.25 7.34 -2.61
C HIS A 42 -9.76 8.79 -2.66
N GLY A 43 -10.10 9.63 -1.68
CA GLY A 43 -9.62 11.00 -1.57
C GLY A 43 -10.08 11.96 -2.67
N GLN A 44 -10.99 11.53 -3.55
CA GLN A 44 -11.26 12.19 -4.84
C GLN A 44 -9.99 12.43 -5.69
N LEU A 45 -8.97 11.57 -5.54
CA LEU A 45 -7.73 11.64 -6.29
C LEU A 45 -7.84 10.92 -7.64
N ALA A 46 -7.26 11.50 -8.69
CA ALA A 46 -7.10 10.84 -9.97
C ALA A 46 -6.21 9.60 -9.83
N SER A 47 -6.53 8.52 -10.57
CA SER A 47 -5.79 7.26 -10.48
C SER A 47 -4.41 7.35 -11.12
N ALA A 48 -3.37 6.84 -10.46
CA ALA A 48 -2.15 6.48 -11.17
C ALA A 48 -2.47 5.29 -12.09
N VAL A 49 -2.25 5.41 -13.40
CA VAL A 49 -2.69 4.44 -14.40
C VAL A 49 -1.94 3.11 -14.24
N GLY A 50 -2.67 1.99 -14.25
CA GLY A 50 -2.08 0.65 -14.25
C GLY A 50 -1.59 0.18 -12.88
N VAL A 51 -2.13 0.74 -11.79
CA VAL A 51 -1.84 0.26 -10.43
C VAL A 51 -2.60 -1.01 -10.15
N HIS A 52 -1.90 -2.04 -9.68
CA HIS A 52 -2.52 -3.28 -9.24
C HIS A 52 -2.34 -3.43 -7.73
N ASN A 53 -3.44 -3.45 -6.99
CA ASN A 53 -3.49 -3.76 -5.57
C ASN A 53 -3.86 -5.22 -5.39
N ILE A 54 -2.97 -6.01 -4.79
CA ILE A 54 -3.09 -7.47 -4.64
C ILE A 54 -3.07 -7.80 -3.16
N GLN A 55 -4.12 -8.45 -2.66
CA GLN A 55 -4.10 -9.01 -1.31
C GLN A 55 -3.24 -10.25 -1.32
N VAL A 56 -2.27 -10.33 -0.41
CA VAL A 56 -1.36 -11.49 -0.32
C VAL A 56 -1.68 -12.36 0.89
N PHE A 57 -2.28 -11.77 1.93
CA PHE A 57 -2.78 -12.49 3.10
C PHE A 57 -4.14 -11.92 3.54
N ARG A 58 -5.10 -12.81 3.78
CA ARG A 58 -6.43 -12.51 4.31
C ARG A 58 -6.60 -13.21 5.66
N ALA A 59 -6.76 -12.46 6.75
CA ALA A 59 -6.96 -13.04 8.06
C ALA A 59 -8.31 -13.77 8.16
N ASN A 60 -8.31 -14.94 8.80
CA ASN A 60 -9.52 -15.70 9.15
C ASN A 60 -9.30 -16.50 10.44
N ARG A 61 -9.98 -16.13 11.52
CA ARG A 61 -9.83 -16.80 12.83
C ARG A 61 -10.67 -18.07 12.91
N GLU A 62 -11.87 -18.06 12.35
CA GLU A 62 -12.82 -19.18 12.39
C GLU A 62 -12.41 -20.34 11.47
N HIS A 63 -11.74 -20.03 10.37
CA HIS A 63 -11.30 -20.97 9.34
C HIS A 63 -9.80 -20.78 9.04
N PRO A 64 -8.89 -21.16 9.98
CA PRO A 64 -7.45 -21.04 9.77
C PRO A 64 -6.97 -21.80 8.53
N GLU A 65 -7.64 -22.89 8.13
CA GLU A 65 -7.37 -23.63 6.90
C GLU A 65 -7.49 -22.75 5.63
N TRP A 66 -8.25 -21.66 5.68
CA TRP A 66 -8.35 -20.67 4.61
C TRP A 66 -7.40 -19.48 4.77
N ALA A 67 -6.68 -19.41 5.90
CA ALA A 67 -5.66 -18.41 6.21
C ALA A 67 -4.29 -19.07 6.41
N SER A 68 -3.98 -20.12 5.64
CA SER A 68 -2.70 -20.85 5.67
C SER A 68 -2.34 -21.45 7.03
N GLY A 69 -3.35 -21.90 7.78
CA GLY A 69 -3.22 -22.46 9.12
C GLY A 69 -3.09 -21.41 10.24
N LEU A 70 -3.13 -20.11 9.92
CA LEU A 70 -3.02 -19.03 10.90
C LEU A 70 -4.40 -18.54 11.33
N ASN A 71 -4.62 -18.44 12.64
CA ASN A 71 -5.82 -17.83 13.22
C ASN A 71 -5.57 -16.43 13.83
N TRP A 72 -4.46 -15.78 13.46
CA TRP A 72 -4.05 -14.48 14.00
C TRP A 72 -4.58 -13.33 13.14
N THR A 73 -5.23 -12.36 13.77
CA THR A 73 -6.01 -11.32 13.09
C THR A 73 -5.46 -9.91 13.25
N TYR A 74 -4.32 -9.77 13.94
CA TYR A 74 -3.49 -8.58 13.88
C TYR A 74 -2.27 -8.88 13.02
N ASN A 75 -2.16 -8.25 11.86
CA ASN A 75 -1.08 -8.45 10.90
C ASN A 75 -0.65 -7.09 10.35
N HIS A 76 0.60 -6.70 10.58
CA HIS A 76 1.01 -5.32 10.36
C HIS A 76 2.50 -5.16 10.04
N ALA A 77 2.89 -3.89 9.80
CA ALA A 77 4.25 -3.44 9.53
C ALA A 77 5.00 -4.29 8.48
N PRO A 78 4.46 -4.45 7.27
CA PRO A 78 5.13 -5.25 6.26
C PRO A 78 6.40 -4.57 5.73
N MET A 79 7.37 -5.39 5.32
CA MET A 79 8.67 -5.05 4.74
C MET A 79 8.86 -5.83 3.44
N LEU A 80 9.57 -5.26 2.46
CA LEU A 80 9.73 -5.85 1.13
C LEU A 80 11.19 -5.82 0.67
N ALA A 81 11.64 -6.92 0.07
CA ALA A 81 12.92 -7.00 -0.63
C ALA A 81 12.76 -7.80 -1.94
N TYR A 82 13.71 -7.65 -2.85
CA TYR A 82 13.82 -8.48 -4.05
C TYR A 82 15.22 -9.07 -4.12
N TRP A 83 15.35 -10.39 -4.04
CA TRP A 83 16.66 -11.03 -4.03
C TRP A 83 16.60 -12.38 -4.71
N ASN A 84 17.64 -12.74 -5.45
CA ASN A 84 17.72 -14.01 -6.17
C ASN A 84 16.43 -14.33 -6.97
N ASN A 85 15.99 -13.38 -7.79
CA ASN A 85 14.79 -13.45 -8.62
C ASN A 85 13.46 -13.66 -7.86
N THR A 86 13.42 -13.31 -6.57
CA THR A 86 12.29 -13.59 -5.68
C THR A 86 11.96 -12.35 -4.84
N PHE A 87 10.68 -11.99 -4.78
CA PHE A 87 10.16 -11.06 -3.78
C PHE A 87 10.10 -11.74 -2.42
N TYR A 88 10.53 -11.03 -1.39
CA TYR A 88 10.42 -11.44 0.01
C TYR A 88 9.58 -10.38 0.74
N LEU A 89 8.45 -10.81 1.30
CA LEU A 89 7.56 -9.95 2.08
C LEU A 89 7.52 -10.47 3.52
N GLN A 90 8.03 -9.66 4.44
CA GLN A 90 7.98 -9.95 5.87
C GLN A 90 6.87 -9.12 6.52
N TYR A 91 6.15 -9.64 7.51
CA TYR A 91 5.24 -8.87 8.35
C TYR A 91 5.18 -9.45 9.77
N LEU A 92 4.82 -8.62 10.75
CA LEU A 92 4.63 -9.06 12.13
C LEU A 92 3.16 -9.37 12.39
N SER A 93 2.90 -10.25 13.35
CA SER A 93 1.56 -10.70 13.69
C SER A 93 1.43 -10.96 15.18
N ASN A 94 0.23 -10.73 15.70
CA ASN A 94 -0.23 -11.06 17.05
C ASN A 94 -1.64 -11.69 16.93
N PRO A 95 -2.11 -12.46 17.93
CA PRO A 95 -3.40 -13.15 17.84
C PRO A 95 -4.60 -12.25 17.52
N VAL A 96 -4.70 -11.08 18.17
CA VAL A 96 -5.91 -10.25 18.13
C VAL A 96 -5.63 -8.76 17.90
N GLY A 97 -4.65 -8.18 18.58
CA GLY A 97 -4.41 -6.74 18.58
C GLY A 97 -2.93 -6.38 18.76
N GLU A 98 -2.63 -5.11 18.52
CA GLU A 98 -1.29 -4.55 18.68
C GLU A 98 -0.83 -4.69 20.14
N HIS A 99 0.41 -5.11 20.32
CA HIS A 99 1.06 -5.27 21.63
C HIS A 99 0.39 -6.31 22.55
N VAL A 100 -0.54 -7.13 22.03
CA VAL A 100 -1.11 -8.26 22.77
C VAL A 100 -0.29 -9.53 22.46
N PRO A 101 0.54 -10.04 23.39
CA PRO A 101 1.36 -11.22 23.13
C PRO A 101 0.53 -12.50 22.94
N PRO A 102 1.11 -13.56 22.35
CA PRO A 102 2.47 -13.63 21.79
C PRO A 102 2.62 -12.88 20.45
N GLY A 103 3.82 -12.39 20.14
CA GLY A 103 4.16 -11.85 18.82
C GLY A 103 5.08 -12.78 18.03
N GLN A 104 4.92 -12.78 16.70
CA GLN A 104 5.81 -13.48 15.78
C GLN A 104 6.00 -12.68 14.49
N THR A 105 6.99 -13.06 13.68
CA THR A 105 7.22 -12.50 12.35
C THR A 105 7.10 -13.59 11.30
N LEU A 106 6.37 -13.28 10.23
CA LEU A 106 6.06 -14.17 9.12
C LEU A 106 6.76 -13.69 7.84
N LEU A 107 7.02 -14.62 6.93
CA LEU A 107 7.63 -14.37 5.63
C LEU A 107 6.80 -15.05 4.53
N MET A 108 6.59 -14.33 3.43
CA MET A 108 6.00 -14.81 2.19
C MET A 108 6.96 -14.55 1.04
N THR A 109 6.93 -15.39 0.02
CA THR A 109 7.77 -15.24 -1.17
C THR A 109 6.96 -15.31 -2.46
N SER A 110 7.43 -14.65 -3.50
CA SER A 110 6.81 -14.68 -4.82
C SER A 110 7.84 -14.47 -5.93
N ALA A 111 7.71 -15.18 -7.05
CA ALA A 111 8.54 -14.95 -8.23
C ALA A 111 8.05 -13.74 -9.06
N ASP A 112 6.76 -13.43 -9.00
CA ASP A 112 6.09 -12.48 -9.91
C ASP A 112 5.38 -11.32 -9.20
N GLY A 113 5.25 -11.37 -7.87
CA GLY A 113 4.52 -10.39 -7.06
C GLY A 113 3.00 -10.58 -7.05
N TYR A 114 2.46 -11.61 -7.71
CA TYR A 114 1.03 -11.94 -7.78
C TYR A 114 0.70 -13.26 -7.08
N ASN A 115 1.54 -14.28 -7.27
CA ASN A 115 1.37 -15.60 -6.68
C ASN A 115 2.35 -15.75 -5.51
N TRP A 116 1.82 -15.82 -4.30
CA TRP A 116 2.60 -15.82 -3.07
C TRP A 116 2.55 -17.17 -2.37
N SER A 117 3.67 -17.58 -1.76
CA SER A 117 3.70 -18.72 -0.85
C SER A 117 2.79 -18.48 0.35
N ALA A 118 2.35 -19.55 1.02
CA ALA A 118 1.78 -19.44 2.36
C ALA A 118 2.76 -18.70 3.30
N PRO A 119 2.27 -17.91 4.28
CA PRO A 119 3.13 -17.32 5.30
C PRO A 119 3.85 -18.40 6.10
N ALA A 120 5.16 -18.26 6.25
CA ALA A 120 6.00 -19.12 7.08
C ALA A 120 6.57 -18.31 8.25
N VAL A 121 6.62 -18.90 9.44
CA VAL A 121 7.25 -18.26 10.61
C VAL A 121 8.76 -18.12 10.36
N ILE A 122 9.22 -16.86 10.25
CA ILE A 122 10.63 -16.54 10.05
C ILE A 122 11.33 -16.24 11.38
N PHE A 123 10.60 -15.62 12.32
CA PHE A 123 10.98 -15.46 13.72
C PHE A 123 9.82 -15.87 14.63
N PRO A 124 9.98 -16.93 15.46
CA PRO A 124 8.89 -17.50 16.24
C PRO A 124 8.63 -16.70 17.53
N VAL A 125 7.60 -17.10 18.26
CA VAL A 125 7.30 -16.62 19.61
C VAL A 125 8.51 -16.80 20.53
N TYR A 126 8.79 -15.79 21.35
CA TYR A 126 9.89 -15.80 22.31
C TYR A 126 9.35 -15.74 23.74
N ARG A 127 9.59 -16.80 24.53
CA ARG A 127 9.23 -16.87 25.95
C ARG A 127 10.19 -16.04 26.78
N ILE A 128 9.65 -15.06 27.51
CA ILE A 128 10.42 -14.29 28.49
C ILE A 128 10.56 -15.14 29.75
N PRO A 129 11.77 -15.33 30.30
CA PRO A 129 11.96 -16.07 31.55
C PRO A 129 11.22 -15.41 32.71
N ASP A 130 10.54 -16.23 33.51
CA ASP A 130 9.81 -15.76 34.69
C ASP A 130 10.74 -15.02 35.68
N GLY A 131 10.20 -13.99 36.33
CA GLY A 131 10.94 -13.12 37.24
C GLY A 131 11.78 -12.05 36.54
N THR A 132 11.71 -11.94 35.21
CA THR A 132 12.34 -10.82 34.48
C THR A 132 11.61 -9.52 34.80
N LYS A 133 12.36 -8.48 35.19
CA LYS A 133 11.81 -7.15 35.51
C LYS A 133 12.21 -6.16 34.43
N LYS A 134 11.22 -5.57 33.75
CA LYS A 134 11.45 -4.48 32.80
C LYS A 134 11.81 -3.20 33.57
N PRO A 135 12.88 -2.48 33.20
CA PRO A 135 13.21 -1.20 33.82
C PRO A 135 12.03 -0.24 33.84
N GLY A 136 11.74 0.37 34.99
CA GLY A 136 10.63 1.31 35.14
C GLY A 136 9.26 0.69 35.44
N HIS A 137 9.13 -0.64 35.45
CA HIS A 137 7.88 -1.32 35.75
C HIS A 137 7.97 -2.13 37.05
N ALA A 138 6.91 -2.09 37.86
CA ALA A 138 6.83 -2.82 39.12
C ALA A 138 6.55 -4.34 38.95
N PRO A 139 5.66 -4.78 38.02
CA PRO A 139 5.43 -6.19 37.78
C PRO A 139 6.68 -6.90 37.24
N GLU A 140 6.77 -8.21 37.49
CA GLU A 140 7.74 -9.09 36.85
C GLU A 140 7.03 -9.97 35.82
N ALA A 141 7.75 -10.38 34.77
CA ALA A 141 7.23 -11.29 33.77
C ALA A 141 6.87 -12.63 34.40
N ARG A 142 5.65 -13.13 34.12
CA ARG A 142 5.17 -14.45 34.52
C ARG A 142 4.37 -15.05 33.37
N ASN A 143 4.84 -16.17 32.82
CA ASN A 143 4.26 -16.81 31.63
C ASN A 143 4.02 -15.81 30.50
N LEU A 144 4.98 -14.90 30.28
CA LEU A 144 4.87 -13.81 29.32
C LEU A 144 5.68 -14.14 28.06
N ASP A 145 5.04 -13.98 26.90
CA ASP A 145 5.71 -14.03 25.61
C ASP A 145 6.01 -12.60 25.14
N ALA A 146 7.11 -12.43 24.40
CA ALA A 146 7.47 -11.17 23.78
C ALA A 146 6.48 -10.79 22.68
N VAL A 147 6.43 -9.50 22.37
CA VAL A 147 5.80 -8.99 21.15
C VAL A 147 6.89 -8.58 20.17
N MET A 148 6.61 -8.62 18.87
CA MET A 148 7.58 -8.20 17.85
C MET A 148 7.24 -6.80 17.32
N HIS A 149 8.27 -6.00 17.04
CA HIS A 149 8.14 -4.69 16.40
C HIS A 149 9.33 -4.42 15.50
N GLN A 150 9.12 -3.96 14.25
CA GLN A 150 10.21 -3.66 13.33
C GLN A 150 9.92 -2.46 12.44
N ARG A 151 10.97 -1.72 12.11
CA ARG A 151 11.01 -0.75 11.01
C ARG A 151 11.88 -1.16 9.82
N MET A 152 12.77 -2.13 10.04
CA MET A 152 13.67 -2.72 9.04
C MET A 152 13.51 -4.25 9.07
N GLY A 153 13.28 -4.85 7.90
CA GLY A 153 13.08 -6.31 7.79
C GLY A 153 14.17 -7.06 7.03
N PHE A 154 14.92 -6.37 6.15
CA PHE A 154 15.87 -7.00 5.24
C PHE A 154 17.13 -6.18 5.05
N TYR A 155 18.24 -6.85 4.77
CA TYR A 155 19.49 -6.24 4.36
C TYR A 155 20.24 -7.18 3.40
N VAL A 156 20.66 -6.68 2.24
CA VAL A 156 21.51 -7.44 1.32
C VAL A 156 22.94 -6.94 1.45
N ALA A 157 23.82 -7.79 1.98
CA ALA A 157 25.23 -7.46 2.17
C ALA A 157 26.01 -7.49 0.84
N ARG A 158 27.20 -6.88 0.80
CA ARG A 158 28.08 -6.87 -0.39
C ARG A 158 28.51 -8.26 -0.83
N ASN A 159 28.62 -9.19 0.11
CA ASN A 159 28.87 -10.61 -0.18
C ASN A 159 27.62 -11.34 -0.71
N LYS A 160 26.58 -10.61 -1.10
CA LYS A 160 25.33 -11.04 -1.73
C LYS A 160 24.41 -11.87 -0.84
N ARG A 161 24.67 -11.91 0.46
CA ARG A 161 23.81 -12.61 1.43
C ARG A 161 22.60 -11.77 1.80
N LEU A 162 21.44 -12.41 1.87
CA LEU A 162 20.20 -11.78 2.35
C LEU A 162 20.06 -12.05 3.85
N LEU A 163 20.15 -10.99 4.65
CA LEU A 163 19.79 -11.00 6.06
C LEU A 163 18.32 -10.60 6.19
N THR A 164 17.58 -11.31 7.04
CA THR A 164 16.28 -10.87 7.54
C THR A 164 16.37 -10.61 9.03
N LEU A 165 15.64 -9.62 9.52
CA LEU A 165 15.76 -9.11 10.88
C LEU A 165 14.42 -8.95 11.56
N ALA A 166 14.43 -9.02 12.88
CA ALA A 166 13.27 -8.76 13.72
C ALA A 166 13.67 -8.29 15.11
N PHE A 167 12.77 -7.69 15.87
CA PHE A 167 13.05 -7.26 17.24
C PHE A 167 11.98 -7.76 18.20
N TYR A 168 12.43 -8.29 19.33
CA TYR A 168 11.58 -8.73 20.43
C TYR A 168 11.50 -7.61 21.48
N GLY A 169 10.32 -7.01 21.61
CA GLY A 169 9.98 -6.07 22.67
C GLY A 169 9.30 -6.75 23.85
N MET A 170 9.08 -5.99 24.92
CA MET A 170 8.43 -6.47 26.14
C MET A 170 7.25 -5.57 26.49
N VAL A 171 6.08 -6.18 26.67
CA VAL A 171 4.84 -5.54 27.13
C VAL A 171 4.44 -6.25 28.40
N ILE A 172 4.78 -5.67 29.55
CA ILE A 172 4.60 -6.33 30.86
C ILE A 172 3.23 -6.08 31.48
N GLU A 173 2.54 -5.04 31.02
CA GLU A 173 1.20 -4.66 31.44
C GLU A 173 0.45 -3.98 30.27
N PRO A 174 -0.90 -3.88 30.33
CA PRO A 174 -1.66 -3.19 29.29
C PRO A 174 -1.16 -1.75 29.06
N LYS A 175 -1.03 -1.35 27.79
CA LYS A 175 -0.51 -0.04 27.33
C LYS A 175 1.00 0.17 27.50
N ASP A 176 1.75 -0.83 27.96
CA ASP A 176 3.21 -0.81 27.89
C ASP A 176 3.69 -0.81 26.42
N ASP A 177 4.80 -0.14 26.16
CA ASP A 177 5.37 0.07 24.83
C ASP A 177 6.55 -0.90 24.59
N PRO A 178 6.47 -1.78 23.56
CA PRO A 178 7.59 -2.67 23.24
C PRO A 178 8.80 -1.99 22.62
N ASN A 179 8.68 -0.73 22.19
CA ASN A 179 9.74 0.06 21.56
C ASN A 179 10.10 1.30 22.42
N ASP A 180 10.11 1.12 23.74
CA ASP A 180 10.53 2.14 24.72
C ASP A 180 12.06 2.19 24.93
N GLY A 181 12.82 1.36 24.22
CA GLY A 181 14.26 1.18 24.39
C GLY A 181 14.63 0.18 25.49
N ASN A 182 13.63 -0.43 26.14
CA ASN A 182 13.79 -1.46 27.17
C ASN A 182 13.20 -2.81 26.72
N GLY A 183 13.33 -3.15 25.44
CA GLY A 183 13.00 -4.48 24.92
C GLY A 183 14.09 -5.53 25.21
N ILE A 184 14.03 -6.66 24.51
CA ILE A 184 14.97 -7.78 24.68
C ILE A 184 16.17 -7.62 23.74
N GLY A 185 15.89 -7.42 22.45
CA GLY A 185 16.91 -7.29 21.43
C GLY A 185 16.44 -7.61 20.02
N ARG A 186 17.28 -7.21 19.08
CA ARG A 186 17.15 -7.50 17.65
C ARG A 186 17.81 -8.82 17.31
N VAL A 187 17.10 -9.63 16.54
CA VAL A 187 17.55 -10.89 15.97
C VAL A 187 17.74 -10.77 14.46
N VAL A 188 18.58 -11.65 13.94
CA VAL A 188 18.94 -11.78 12.53
C VAL A 188 19.04 -13.26 12.18
N ARG A 189 18.73 -13.59 10.93
CA ARG A 189 19.11 -14.84 10.30
C ARG A 189 19.32 -14.63 8.81
N GLU A 190 20.05 -15.55 8.18
CA GLU A 190 20.24 -15.54 6.73
C GLU A 190 19.13 -16.31 6.02
N ILE A 191 18.70 -15.79 4.87
CA ILE A 191 17.91 -16.53 3.88
C ILE A 191 18.88 -16.95 2.76
N TYR A 192 18.99 -18.26 2.53
CA TYR A 192 19.89 -18.84 1.55
C TYR A 192 19.28 -18.81 0.14
N PRO A 193 20.10 -18.93 -0.94
CA PRO A 193 19.60 -18.93 -2.32
C PRO A 193 18.59 -20.04 -2.63
N ASP A 194 18.62 -21.15 -1.88
CA ASP A 194 17.68 -22.27 -2.01
C ASP A 194 16.38 -22.07 -1.20
N GLY A 195 16.20 -20.90 -0.59
CA GLY A 195 15.04 -20.54 0.22
C GLY A 195 15.06 -21.07 1.66
N LYS A 196 16.09 -21.83 2.06
CA LYS A 196 16.25 -22.27 3.47
C LYS A 196 16.75 -21.12 4.33
N TYR A 197 16.58 -21.28 5.64
CA TYR A 197 16.95 -20.27 6.62
C TYR A 197 18.09 -20.75 7.51
N GLY A 198 19.12 -19.92 7.69
CA GLY A 198 20.14 -20.12 8.71
C GLY A 198 19.57 -20.01 10.13
N PRO A 199 20.28 -20.42 11.19
CA PRO A 199 19.80 -20.30 12.56
C PRO A 199 19.56 -18.83 12.97
N VAL A 200 18.70 -18.62 13.96
CA VAL A 200 18.42 -17.30 14.54
C VAL A 200 19.54 -16.92 15.51
N TYR A 201 20.02 -15.69 15.41
CA TYR A 201 20.98 -15.10 16.33
C TYR A 201 20.49 -13.74 16.82
N PHE A 202 20.84 -13.34 18.04
CA PHE A 202 20.80 -11.92 18.40
C PHE A 202 21.92 -11.18 17.67
N ILE A 203 21.58 -10.09 16.98
CA ILE A 203 22.56 -9.13 16.43
C ILE A 203 22.85 -8.02 17.42
N ARG A 204 21.88 -7.70 18.28
CA ARG A 204 21.99 -6.65 19.30
C ARG A 204 20.97 -6.87 20.40
N ASN A 205 21.39 -6.87 21.67
CA ASN A 205 20.48 -6.85 22.81
C ASN A 205 20.35 -5.41 23.32
N ASN A 206 19.19 -5.04 23.87
CA ASN A 206 19.10 -3.81 24.68
C ASN A 206 20.01 -3.94 25.90
N THR A 207 20.58 -2.84 26.35
CA THR A 207 21.69 -2.85 27.31
C THR A 207 21.29 -3.43 28.67
N TRP A 208 20.03 -3.26 29.09
CA TRP A 208 19.54 -3.78 30.36
C TRP A 208 19.30 -5.31 30.33
N TRP A 209 19.15 -5.91 29.14
CA TRP A 209 18.79 -7.31 29.02
C TRP A 209 19.94 -8.22 29.46
N ASP A 210 19.64 -9.14 30.37
CA ASP A 210 20.57 -10.17 30.80
C ASP A 210 20.79 -11.19 29.67
N LYS A 211 21.93 -11.07 28.99
CA LYS A 211 22.30 -11.91 27.84
C LYS A 211 22.38 -13.40 28.17
N THR A 212 22.55 -13.77 29.45
CA THR A 212 22.55 -15.18 29.86
C THR A 212 21.15 -15.81 29.78
N LYS A 213 20.11 -14.98 29.70
CA LYS A 213 18.71 -15.37 29.54
C LYS A 213 18.24 -15.42 28.08
N SER A 214 19.13 -15.13 27.13
CA SER A 214 18.81 -15.13 25.70
C SER A 214 18.59 -16.55 25.18
N ALA A 215 17.44 -16.82 24.56
CA ALA A 215 17.14 -18.12 23.96
C ALA A 215 17.94 -18.42 22.67
N TYR A 216 18.50 -17.39 22.04
CA TYR A 216 19.33 -17.50 20.86
C TYR A 216 20.76 -17.05 21.14
N PRO A 217 21.76 -17.65 20.48
CA PRO A 217 23.14 -17.21 20.58
C PRO A 217 23.34 -15.83 19.94
N PHE A 218 24.45 -15.15 20.30
CA PHE A 218 24.83 -13.89 19.66
C PHE A 218 25.51 -14.15 18.30
N TYR A 219 25.32 -13.28 17.31
CA TYR A 219 25.72 -13.54 15.92
C TYR A 219 27.22 -13.84 15.75
N THR A 220 28.08 -13.23 16.57
CA THR A 220 29.54 -13.46 16.53
C THR A 220 29.96 -14.88 16.94
N SER A 221 29.05 -15.66 17.54
CA SER A 221 29.30 -17.07 17.84
C SER A 221 29.08 -18.00 16.63
N SER A 222 28.50 -17.50 15.54
CA SER A 222 28.35 -18.27 14.31
C SER A 222 29.71 -18.66 13.74
N LYS A 223 29.83 -19.92 13.29
CA LYS A 223 31.03 -20.40 12.59
C LYS A 223 31.09 -19.94 11.13
N ASP A 224 29.99 -19.43 10.59
CA ASP A 224 29.93 -18.89 9.24
C ASP A 224 30.48 -17.45 9.23
N LYS A 225 31.75 -17.32 8.82
CA LYS A 225 32.44 -16.02 8.76
C LYS A 225 31.78 -15.04 7.81
N GLY A 226 31.18 -15.50 6.71
CA GLY A 226 30.51 -14.63 5.74
C GLY A 226 29.20 -14.06 6.28
N PHE A 227 28.49 -14.84 7.11
CA PHE A 227 27.33 -14.34 7.86
C PHE A 227 27.73 -13.29 8.90
N VAL A 228 28.80 -13.55 9.67
CA VAL A 228 29.31 -12.59 10.67
C VAL A 228 29.77 -11.29 9.99
N GLU A 229 30.47 -11.39 8.86
CA GLU A 229 30.86 -10.24 8.04
C GLU A 229 29.64 -9.43 7.57
N ALA A 230 28.60 -10.09 7.05
CA ALA A 230 27.37 -9.43 6.62
C ALA A 230 26.67 -8.69 7.78
N CYS A 231 26.64 -9.28 8.97
CA CYS A 231 26.10 -8.64 10.17
C CYS A 231 26.93 -7.42 10.60
N ASN A 232 28.26 -7.51 10.54
CA ASN A 232 29.16 -6.39 10.82
C ASN A 232 28.99 -5.26 9.80
N GLU A 233 28.81 -5.59 8.53
CA GLU A 233 28.55 -4.62 7.47
C GLU A 233 27.26 -3.83 7.75
N LEU A 234 26.18 -4.53 8.12
CA LEU A 234 24.92 -3.92 8.52
C LEU A 234 25.13 -2.96 9.70
N LEU A 235 25.77 -3.43 10.78
CA LEU A 235 26.02 -2.63 11.98
C LEU A 235 26.91 -1.40 11.72
N GLY A 236 27.73 -1.43 10.67
CA GLY A 236 28.55 -0.31 10.20
C GLY A 236 27.82 0.65 9.26
N ASN A 237 26.60 0.33 8.81
CA ASN A 237 25.81 1.17 7.92
C ASN A 237 24.92 2.14 8.73
N PRO A 238 25.22 3.45 8.76
CA PRO A 238 24.46 4.42 9.55
C PRO A 238 22.99 4.54 9.12
N LEU A 239 22.66 4.33 7.84
CA LEU A 239 21.28 4.39 7.35
C LEU A 239 20.47 3.19 7.86
N ALA A 240 21.06 1.99 7.81
CA ALA A 240 20.45 0.79 8.40
C ALA A 240 20.27 0.96 9.92
N MET A 241 21.28 1.48 10.62
CA MET A 241 21.18 1.73 12.06
C MET A 241 20.16 2.81 12.42
N GLN A 242 19.94 3.79 11.54
CA GLN A 242 18.92 4.82 11.75
C GLN A 242 17.51 4.24 11.79
N GLU A 243 17.25 3.13 11.09
CA GLU A 243 15.95 2.44 11.14
C GLU A 243 15.69 1.76 12.49
N TRP A 244 16.71 1.59 13.33
CA TRP A 244 16.58 0.88 14.61
C TRP A 244 16.30 1.81 15.79
N VAL A 245 16.22 3.13 15.56
CA VAL A 245 16.14 4.17 16.59
C VAL A 245 14.96 3.99 17.57
N GLU A 246 13.84 3.42 17.11
CA GLU A 246 12.66 3.24 17.96
C GLU A 246 12.89 2.15 19.00
N GLU A 247 13.47 1.02 18.61
CA GLU A 247 13.61 -0.15 19.48
C GLU A 247 14.93 -0.22 20.23
N ALA A 248 15.98 0.40 19.68
CA ALA A 248 17.30 0.43 20.28
C ALA A 248 17.31 1.22 21.61
N ASP A 249 18.37 1.02 22.40
CA ASP A 249 18.63 1.85 23.57
C ASP A 249 18.64 3.34 23.16
N ARG A 250 18.04 4.22 23.97
CA ARG A 250 17.89 5.65 23.62
C ARG A 250 19.21 6.37 23.33
N ASN A 251 20.30 5.89 23.92
CA ASN A 251 21.66 6.42 23.77
C ASN A 251 22.57 5.54 22.89
N ASP A 252 22.00 4.61 22.11
CA ASP A 252 22.76 3.67 21.29
C ASP A 252 23.82 4.39 20.43
N PRO A 253 25.11 4.06 20.58
CA PRO A 253 26.18 4.77 19.87
C PRO A 253 26.18 4.54 18.36
N LEU A 254 25.52 3.49 17.86
CA LEU A 254 25.45 3.18 16.44
C LEU A 254 24.31 3.91 15.72
N VAL A 255 23.31 4.39 16.46
CA VAL A 255 22.19 5.16 15.91
C VAL A 255 22.62 6.62 15.70
N PRO A 256 22.63 7.13 14.45
CA PRO A 256 23.15 8.47 14.18
C PRO A 256 22.31 9.60 14.80
N LEU A 257 21.01 9.62 14.52
CA LEU A 257 20.07 10.59 15.07
C LEU A 257 19.33 10.00 16.28
N LYS A 258 19.70 10.46 17.48
CA LYS A 258 19.09 10.04 18.77
C LYS A 258 17.86 10.85 19.14
N LYS A 259 16.96 11.07 18.17
CA LYS A 259 15.65 11.70 18.39
C LYS A 259 14.56 10.66 18.28
N GLU A 260 13.42 10.90 18.91
CA GLU A 260 12.23 10.04 18.85
C GLU A 260 11.48 10.18 17.50
N VAL A 261 12.20 10.01 16.40
CA VAL A 261 11.66 9.93 15.05
C VAL A 261 11.29 8.49 14.72
N LYS A 262 10.36 8.29 13.78
CA LYS A 262 9.72 6.98 13.56
C LYS A 262 9.69 6.56 12.10
N ALA A 263 9.94 5.28 11.85
CA ALA A 263 9.86 4.62 10.55
C ALA A 263 10.70 5.31 9.47
N PHE A 264 12.00 5.42 9.72
CA PHE A 264 12.95 6.00 8.77
C PHE A 264 12.87 5.29 7.40
N SER A 265 12.85 6.06 6.32
CA SER A 265 13.13 5.63 4.95
C SER A 265 14.02 6.68 4.29
N TYR A 266 14.70 6.30 3.21
CA TYR A 266 15.62 7.21 2.55
C TYR A 266 15.77 6.90 1.06
N TYR A 267 16.35 7.86 0.34
CA TYR A 267 16.87 7.67 -1.00
C TYR A 267 18.05 8.61 -1.27
N HIS A 268 18.90 8.25 -2.22
CA HIS A 268 19.99 9.11 -2.68
C HIS A 268 19.55 10.03 -3.81
N LEU A 269 19.90 11.31 -3.69
CA LEU A 269 19.77 12.31 -4.75
C LEU A 269 20.89 12.15 -5.80
N PRO A 270 20.77 12.77 -7.00
CA PRO A 270 21.81 12.65 -8.04
C PRO A 270 23.18 13.21 -7.61
N ASN A 271 23.20 14.13 -6.65
CA ASN A 271 24.42 14.70 -6.07
C ASN A 271 25.02 13.85 -4.93
N GLY A 272 24.47 12.67 -4.66
CA GLY A 272 24.93 11.76 -3.60
C GLY A 272 24.49 12.10 -2.19
N LYS A 273 23.79 13.24 -1.96
CA LYS A 273 23.15 13.51 -0.68
C LYS A 273 22.00 12.54 -0.44
N VAL A 274 21.72 12.25 0.82
CA VAL A 274 20.62 11.37 1.23
C VAL A 274 19.47 12.21 1.75
N VAL A 275 18.27 11.94 1.24
CA VAL A 275 17.03 12.42 1.84
C VAL A 275 16.55 11.39 2.86
N GLY A 276 16.25 11.85 4.07
CA GLY A 276 15.62 11.04 5.11
C GLY A 276 14.16 11.42 5.28
N LEU A 277 13.28 10.43 5.39
CA LEU A 277 11.85 10.59 5.65
C LEU A 277 11.42 9.74 6.84
N TRP A 278 10.53 10.28 7.67
CA TRP A 278 9.93 9.60 8.83
C TRP A 278 8.43 9.87 8.85
N LYS A 279 7.69 9.21 9.77
CA LYS A 279 6.28 9.52 10.05
C LYS A 279 6.04 11.02 10.20
N ASN A 280 4.81 11.48 9.90
CA ASN A 280 4.42 12.89 9.83
C ASN A 280 5.10 13.66 8.69
N ALA A 281 5.58 12.94 7.67
CA ALA A 281 6.48 13.46 6.64
C ALA A 281 7.60 14.33 7.21
N LEU A 282 8.16 13.95 8.37
CA LEU A 282 9.38 14.61 8.83
C LEU A 282 10.50 14.30 7.84
N THR A 283 11.31 15.31 7.54
CA THR A 283 12.39 15.21 6.56
C THR A 283 13.66 15.88 7.05
N SER A 284 14.80 15.37 6.59
CA SER A 284 16.11 16.00 6.70
C SER A 284 17.02 15.51 5.57
N ILE A 285 18.17 16.16 5.41
CA ILE A 285 19.16 15.80 4.40
C ILE A 285 20.48 15.45 5.09
N SER A 286 21.16 14.43 4.59
CA SER A 286 22.52 14.08 4.98
C SER A 286 23.48 14.24 3.80
N ALA A 287 24.65 14.83 4.06
CA ALA A 287 25.74 14.98 3.09
C ALA A 287 26.84 13.93 3.26
N ASP A 288 26.73 13.05 4.26
CA ASP A 288 27.76 12.09 4.67
C ASP A 288 27.18 10.67 4.85
N ASN A 289 26.19 10.35 4.01
CA ASN A 289 25.53 9.05 3.95
C ASN A 289 24.90 8.63 5.29
N GLY A 290 24.16 9.53 5.94
CA GLY A 290 23.38 9.27 7.15
C GLY A 290 24.15 9.36 8.47
N LYS A 291 25.45 9.70 8.46
CA LYS A 291 26.23 9.85 9.71
C LYS A 291 25.81 11.09 10.49
N THR A 292 25.52 12.19 9.78
CA THR A 292 24.94 13.40 10.34
C THR A 292 23.79 13.91 9.47
N TRP A 293 22.89 14.69 10.10
CA TRP A 293 21.72 15.27 9.47
C TRP A 293 21.83 16.79 9.53
N GLN A 294 21.64 17.46 8.40
CA GLN A 294 21.87 18.91 8.24
C GLN A 294 21.03 19.75 9.21
N TYR A 295 19.86 19.26 9.57
CA TYR A 295 18.98 19.85 10.58
C TYR A 295 18.16 18.77 11.27
N GLY A 296 17.61 19.11 12.44
CA GLY A 296 16.65 18.24 13.11
C GLY A 296 15.42 18.00 12.22
N PRO A 297 14.93 16.76 12.07
CA PRO A 297 13.82 16.49 11.17
C PRO A 297 12.59 17.37 11.46
N LEU A 298 12.02 17.93 10.41
CA LEU A 298 10.89 18.85 10.41
C LEU A 298 9.86 18.40 9.38
N ARG A 299 8.58 18.76 9.54
CA ARG A 299 7.53 18.39 8.56
C ARG A 299 7.89 18.97 7.19
N ALA A 300 7.91 18.12 6.16
CA ALA A 300 8.10 18.50 4.78
C ALA A 300 6.99 19.50 4.38
N PRO A 301 7.34 20.73 3.96
CA PRO A 301 6.34 21.74 3.60
C PRO A 301 5.34 21.23 2.55
N GLY A 302 4.06 21.54 2.73
CA GLY A 302 2.99 21.17 1.80
C GLY A 302 2.54 19.70 1.87
N PHE A 303 3.34 18.78 2.39
CA PHE A 303 2.91 17.39 2.58
C PHE A 303 1.85 17.29 3.67
N VAL A 304 0.68 16.76 3.31
CA VAL A 304 -0.32 16.29 4.27
C VAL A 304 0.01 14.84 4.61
N ASN A 305 0.49 14.57 5.82
CA ASN A 305 0.77 13.22 6.29
C ASN A 305 0.78 13.17 7.82
N SER A 306 0.41 12.01 8.35
CA SER A 306 0.29 11.76 9.78
C SER A 306 1.06 10.50 10.20
N ASN A 307 0.48 9.70 11.09
CA ASN A 307 1.17 8.61 11.81
C ASN A 307 1.29 7.28 11.05
N ALA A 308 0.80 7.18 9.81
CA ALA A 308 0.70 5.93 9.05
C ALA A 308 1.88 5.64 8.09
N LYS A 309 3.03 6.30 8.33
CA LYS A 309 4.26 6.30 7.51
C LYS A 309 4.13 7.10 6.20
N ILE A 310 5.29 7.39 5.64
CA ILE A 310 5.54 7.83 4.28
C ILE A 310 6.74 7.00 3.79
N TRP A 311 6.69 6.56 2.55
CA TRP A 311 7.77 5.87 1.86
C TRP A 311 8.29 6.76 0.74
N GLY A 312 9.59 6.88 0.57
CA GLY A 312 10.20 7.57 -0.56
C GLY A 312 11.25 6.69 -1.25
N GLN A 313 11.31 6.73 -2.58
CA GLN A 313 12.34 6.02 -3.34
C GLN A 313 12.62 6.69 -4.69
N ARG A 314 13.77 6.34 -5.27
CA ARG A 314 14.05 6.57 -6.68
C ARG A 314 13.29 5.55 -7.56
N THR A 315 12.80 5.99 -8.71
CA THR A 315 12.10 5.14 -9.70
C THR A 315 13.03 4.73 -10.84
N SER A 316 12.65 3.68 -11.58
CA SER A 316 13.47 3.10 -12.65
C SER A 316 13.71 4.04 -13.85
N ASP A 317 12.86 5.05 -14.03
CA ASP A 317 13.02 6.14 -15.00
C ASP A 317 13.88 7.30 -14.49
N GLY A 318 14.48 7.15 -13.30
CA GLY A 318 15.44 8.08 -12.71
C GLY A 318 14.82 9.23 -11.91
N ARG A 319 13.49 9.30 -11.84
CA ARG A 319 12.72 10.25 -10.99
C ARG A 319 12.60 9.72 -9.56
N TYR A 320 11.77 10.38 -8.76
CA TYR A 320 11.50 10.03 -7.37
C TYR A 320 10.00 9.95 -7.11
N ALA A 321 9.62 9.08 -6.20
CA ALA A 321 8.25 8.91 -5.78
C ALA A 321 8.16 8.85 -4.25
N THR A 322 7.11 9.47 -3.70
CA THR A 322 6.67 9.23 -2.33
C THR A 322 5.32 8.54 -2.35
N VAL A 323 5.12 7.54 -1.49
CA VAL A 323 3.85 6.84 -1.28
C VAL A 323 3.43 6.99 0.17
N TYR A 324 2.21 7.47 0.42
CA TYR A 324 1.75 7.82 1.77
C TYR A 324 0.23 7.95 1.83
N ASN A 325 -0.29 8.07 3.05
CA ASN A 325 -1.65 8.55 3.28
C ASN A 325 -1.65 10.09 3.29
N PRO A 326 -2.28 10.75 2.30
CA PRO A 326 -2.30 12.21 2.21
C PRO A 326 -3.39 12.83 3.12
N SER A 327 -3.43 12.40 4.38
CA SER A 327 -4.54 12.63 5.30
C SER A 327 -4.08 12.46 6.77
N GLU A 328 -4.88 12.98 7.70
CA GLU A 328 -4.80 12.62 9.12
C GLU A 328 -5.42 11.23 9.40
N PHE A 329 -6.29 10.77 8.50
CA PHE A 329 -6.78 9.40 8.46
C PHE A 329 -5.83 8.50 7.66
N ARG A 330 -5.98 7.18 7.79
CA ARG A 330 -5.11 6.21 7.08
C ARG A 330 -5.67 5.79 5.71
N TRP A 331 -6.30 6.72 5.01
CA TRP A 331 -6.77 6.57 3.63
C TRP A 331 -6.76 7.91 2.88
N PRO A 332 -6.74 7.89 1.54
CA PRO A 332 -6.33 6.77 0.68
C PRO A 332 -4.85 6.44 0.85
N LEU A 333 -4.34 5.45 0.11
CA LEU A 333 -2.91 5.37 -0.21
C LEU A 333 -2.67 6.08 -1.56
N ALA A 334 -1.74 7.03 -1.60
CA ALA A 334 -1.47 7.87 -2.75
C ALA A 334 0.04 7.95 -3.08
N VAL A 335 0.36 8.35 -4.31
CA VAL A 335 1.72 8.55 -4.82
C VAL A 335 1.90 9.97 -5.34
N SER A 336 3.04 10.58 -5.00
CA SER A 336 3.49 11.88 -5.52
C SER A 336 4.85 11.70 -6.19
N ILE A 337 5.10 12.39 -7.31
CA ILE A 337 6.29 12.26 -8.14
C ILE A 337 7.10 13.57 -8.14
N SER A 338 8.42 13.42 -8.15
CA SER A 338 9.40 14.51 -8.23
C SER A 338 10.47 14.18 -9.26
N ASP A 339 10.89 15.18 -10.04
CA ASP A 339 11.97 15.01 -11.02
C ASP A 339 13.36 15.09 -10.37
N ASP A 340 13.49 15.81 -9.24
CA ASP A 340 14.76 16.08 -8.56
C ASP A 340 14.90 15.39 -7.19
N GLY A 341 13.81 14.83 -6.66
CA GLY A 341 13.75 14.18 -5.36
C GLY A 341 13.49 15.14 -4.20
N LEU A 342 13.17 16.41 -4.46
CA LEU A 342 12.89 17.42 -3.46
C LEU A 342 11.51 18.06 -3.68
N ASP A 343 11.19 18.51 -4.90
CA ASP A 343 9.92 19.16 -5.22
C ASP A 343 8.92 18.16 -5.82
N TYR A 344 7.88 17.82 -5.06
CA TYR A 344 6.80 16.92 -5.46
C TYR A 344 5.58 17.72 -5.94
N LYS A 345 5.10 17.42 -7.15
CA LYS A 345 4.17 18.34 -7.88
C LYS A 345 2.77 17.79 -8.10
N ASN A 346 2.55 16.49 -7.92
CA ASN A 346 1.27 15.83 -8.16
C ASN A 346 0.91 14.89 -6.99
N LEU A 347 -0.35 14.46 -6.94
CA LEU A 347 -0.85 13.51 -5.96
C LEU A 347 -1.88 12.59 -6.63
N LEU A 348 -1.57 11.30 -6.78
CA LEU A 348 -2.35 10.32 -7.52
C LEU A 348 -2.74 9.13 -6.64
N LEU A 349 -3.90 8.52 -6.90
CA LEU A 349 -4.40 7.38 -6.13
C LEU A 349 -3.64 6.09 -6.45
N VAL A 350 -3.21 5.38 -5.40
CA VAL A 350 -2.69 4.01 -5.46
C VAL A 350 -3.78 3.03 -5.01
N ASN A 351 -4.32 3.21 -3.80
CA ASN A 351 -5.44 2.43 -3.27
C ASN A 351 -6.46 3.35 -2.59
N GLY A 352 -7.72 3.27 -3.03
CA GLY A 352 -8.84 4.02 -2.47
C GLY A 352 -9.96 3.14 -1.93
N GLU A 353 -9.73 1.84 -1.77
CA GLU A 353 -10.67 0.91 -1.17
C GLU A 353 -10.30 0.65 0.29
N ILE A 354 -11.30 0.42 1.14
CA ILE A 354 -11.12 0.03 2.54
C ILE A 354 -11.93 -1.23 2.79
N THR A 355 -11.23 -2.34 3.04
CA THR A 355 -11.87 -3.59 3.46
C THR A 355 -12.62 -3.37 4.78
N THR A 356 -13.74 -4.05 5.00
CA THR A 356 -14.34 -4.06 6.35
C THR A 356 -13.32 -4.65 7.32
N MET A 357 -13.06 -3.99 8.45
CA MET A 357 -12.25 -4.59 9.52
C MET A 357 -13.07 -5.71 10.15
N ARG A 358 -12.70 -6.97 9.90
CA ARG A 358 -13.54 -8.10 10.27
C ARG A 358 -13.38 -8.45 11.75
N TYR A 359 -12.17 -8.27 12.27
CA TYR A 359 -11.83 -8.61 13.65
C TYR A 359 -11.40 -7.38 14.44
N GLY A 360 -12.04 -7.11 15.56
CA GLY A 360 -11.65 -6.05 16.49
C GLY A 360 -10.33 -6.36 17.18
N GLY A 361 -9.65 -5.33 17.68
CA GLY A 361 -8.40 -5.51 18.40
C GLY A 361 -7.70 -4.21 18.78
N ALA A 362 -6.91 -4.27 19.85
CA ALA A 362 -6.17 -3.11 20.37
C ALA A 362 -5.38 -2.38 19.28
N TYR A 363 -5.60 -1.07 19.18
CA TYR A 363 -4.95 -0.15 18.24
C TYR A 363 -5.06 -0.53 16.75
N LYS A 364 -5.98 -1.42 16.36
CA LYS A 364 -6.35 -1.58 14.96
C LYS A 364 -7.11 -0.34 14.52
N SER A 365 -6.86 0.10 13.29
CA SER A 365 -7.38 1.35 12.74
C SER A 365 -7.59 1.16 11.26
N TYR A 366 -8.61 1.79 10.67
CA TYR A 366 -9.03 1.51 9.30
C TYR A 366 -8.07 2.01 8.22
N GLY A 367 -8.12 1.37 7.05
CA GLY A 367 -7.53 1.83 5.79
C GLY A 367 -6.18 1.20 5.43
N PRO A 368 -5.72 1.41 4.17
CA PRO A 368 -4.41 0.97 3.69
C PRO A 368 -3.30 1.82 4.31
N GLN A 369 -2.37 1.19 5.01
CA GLN A 369 -1.47 1.92 5.92
C GLN A 369 -0.13 1.22 6.11
N TYR A 370 0.84 1.97 6.66
CA TYR A 370 2.20 1.50 6.94
C TYR A 370 2.95 1.07 5.69
N VAL A 371 2.79 1.85 4.63
CA VAL A 371 3.46 1.61 3.36
C VAL A 371 4.99 1.52 3.52
N ARG A 372 5.57 0.54 2.82
CA ARG A 372 7.01 0.31 2.71
C ARG A 372 7.32 -0.23 1.31
N GLY A 373 8.43 0.17 0.72
CA GLY A 373 8.93 -0.40 -0.53
C GLY A 373 10.18 -1.23 -0.33
N ILE A 374 10.95 -1.38 -1.41
CA ILE A 374 12.25 -2.05 -1.40
C ILE A 374 13.33 -0.98 -1.16
N GLU A 375 14.06 -1.10 -0.05
CA GLU A 375 15.18 -0.23 0.28
C GLU A 375 16.29 -0.29 -0.78
N GLU A 376 17.01 0.82 -0.95
CA GLU A 376 18.18 0.86 -1.81
C GLU A 376 19.21 -0.19 -1.37
N GLY A 377 19.63 -1.05 -2.30
CA GLY A 377 20.52 -2.19 -2.02
C GLY A 377 19.78 -3.49 -1.72
N CYS A 378 18.49 -3.46 -1.33
CA CYS A 378 17.65 -4.64 -1.11
C CYS A 378 17.00 -5.18 -2.40
N GLY A 379 17.60 -4.84 -3.55
CA GLY A 379 17.31 -5.34 -4.89
C GLY A 379 16.38 -4.49 -5.74
N THR A 380 16.26 -4.87 -7.01
CA THR A 380 15.45 -4.17 -8.00
C THR A 380 14.68 -5.19 -8.83
N PRO A 381 13.34 -5.23 -8.74
CA PRO A 381 12.53 -6.07 -9.60
C PRO A 381 12.79 -5.77 -11.09
N PRO A 382 12.91 -6.80 -11.94
CA PRO A 382 13.33 -6.64 -13.34
C PRO A 382 12.26 -5.99 -14.23
N ASP A 383 11.00 -5.91 -13.77
CA ASP A 383 9.91 -5.30 -14.54
C ASP A 383 9.94 -3.76 -14.54
N GLY A 384 10.85 -3.16 -13.76
CA GLY A 384 11.03 -1.72 -13.66
C GLY A 384 9.88 -1.00 -12.96
N LYS A 385 8.89 -1.71 -12.41
CA LYS A 385 7.79 -1.11 -11.67
C LYS A 385 8.22 -0.74 -10.25
N MET A 386 7.51 0.20 -9.66
CA MET A 386 7.62 0.44 -8.23
C MET A 386 6.72 -0.54 -7.49
N TRP A 387 7.27 -1.24 -6.50
CA TRP A 387 6.56 -2.21 -5.67
C TRP A 387 6.54 -1.72 -4.23
N VAL A 388 5.35 -1.65 -3.64
CA VAL A 388 5.15 -1.25 -2.25
C VAL A 388 4.21 -2.21 -1.54
N THR A 389 4.49 -2.53 -0.29
CA THR A 389 3.61 -3.30 0.59
C THR A 389 2.99 -2.43 1.67
N TYR A 390 1.82 -2.82 2.14
CA TYR A 390 1.09 -2.15 3.21
C TYR A 390 0.13 -3.16 3.85
N SER A 391 -0.40 -2.83 5.02
CA SER A 391 -1.51 -3.59 5.61
C SER A 391 -2.82 -2.85 5.39
N MET A 392 -3.93 -3.58 5.30
CA MET A 392 -5.27 -3.05 5.39
C MET A 392 -5.79 -3.32 6.80
N ASN A 393 -6.24 -2.26 7.50
CA ASN A 393 -6.83 -2.35 8.85
C ASN A 393 -5.93 -2.95 9.95
N LYS A 394 -4.64 -3.14 9.68
CA LYS A 394 -3.73 -3.98 10.48
C LYS A 394 -4.24 -5.44 10.62
N GLU A 395 -4.91 -5.94 9.59
CA GLU A 395 -5.56 -7.26 9.57
C GLU A 395 -5.10 -8.09 8.36
N ASP A 396 -5.12 -7.47 7.18
CA ASP A 396 -4.73 -8.10 5.92
C ASP A 396 -3.45 -7.49 5.39
N ILE A 397 -2.66 -8.29 4.66
CA ILE A 397 -1.41 -7.83 4.04
C ILE A 397 -1.60 -7.72 2.54
N TRP A 398 -1.10 -6.62 1.99
CA TRP A 398 -1.27 -6.24 0.61
C TRP A 398 0.06 -5.82 -0.02
N ILE A 399 0.11 -5.93 -1.33
CA ILE A 399 1.15 -5.32 -2.16
C ILE A 399 0.49 -4.53 -3.29
N ALA A 400 1.15 -3.46 -3.74
CA ALA A 400 0.82 -2.77 -4.97
C ALA A 400 2.04 -2.72 -5.89
N ASN A 401 1.81 -2.97 -7.18
CA ASN A 401 2.73 -2.50 -8.22
C ASN A 401 2.17 -1.25 -8.89
N ILE A 402 3.07 -0.29 -9.11
CA ILE A 402 2.80 1.00 -9.72
C ILE A 402 3.70 1.08 -10.95
N ARG A 403 3.08 1.25 -12.12
CA ARG A 403 3.79 1.37 -13.39
C ARG A 403 4.69 2.59 -13.38
N VAL A 404 5.91 2.43 -13.91
CA VAL A 404 6.86 3.52 -14.16
C VAL A 404 7.07 3.63 -15.69
N PRO A 405 7.01 4.85 -16.28
CA PRO A 405 6.72 6.14 -15.65
C PRO A 405 5.30 6.21 -15.09
N VAL A 406 5.15 6.89 -13.95
CA VAL A 406 3.86 7.09 -13.27
C VAL A 406 3.10 8.20 -13.99
N VAL A 407 1.90 7.89 -14.48
CA VAL A 407 1.06 8.82 -15.24
C VAL A 407 -0.38 8.73 -14.77
N SER A 408 -1.15 9.82 -14.91
CA SER A 408 -2.59 9.87 -14.61
C SER A 408 -3.47 9.93 -15.84
N GLU A 409 -2.91 10.24 -17.02
CA GLU A 409 -3.68 10.51 -18.23
C GLU A 409 -3.52 9.41 -19.30
N VAL A 410 -4.60 9.16 -20.02
CA VAL A 410 -4.63 8.37 -21.26
C VAL A 410 -5.15 9.29 -22.36
N LYS A 411 -4.44 9.43 -23.48
CA LYS A 411 -4.78 10.40 -24.54
C LYS A 411 -5.51 9.78 -25.73
N GLU A 412 -5.22 8.51 -26.00
CA GLU A 412 -5.77 7.79 -27.15
C GLU A 412 -6.98 6.95 -26.79
N PRO A 413 -7.98 6.83 -27.68
CA PRO A 413 -9.09 5.91 -27.51
C PRO A 413 -8.63 4.49 -27.22
N VAL A 414 -9.38 3.76 -26.40
CA VAL A 414 -9.05 2.40 -25.99
C VAL A 414 -9.70 1.42 -26.96
N ASN A 415 -9.00 0.35 -27.33
CA ASN A 415 -9.57 -0.75 -28.09
C ASN A 415 -8.85 -2.05 -27.70
N GLU A 416 -9.42 -2.78 -26.75
CA GLU A 416 -8.83 -3.93 -26.11
C GLU A 416 -9.75 -5.13 -26.27
N VAL A 417 -9.25 -6.18 -26.93
CA VAL A 417 -9.89 -7.50 -27.00
C VAL A 417 -8.94 -8.45 -26.30
N PHE A 418 -9.29 -8.92 -25.10
CA PHE A 418 -8.36 -9.65 -24.22
C PHE A 418 -7.83 -10.95 -24.84
N ALA A 419 -8.59 -11.57 -25.74
CA ALA A 419 -8.15 -12.72 -26.52
C ALA A 419 -6.98 -12.43 -27.47
N ASN A 420 -6.81 -11.17 -27.88
CA ASN A 420 -5.83 -10.72 -28.88
C ASN A 420 -4.69 -9.92 -28.28
N LEU A 421 -4.74 -9.60 -26.98
CA LEU A 421 -3.69 -8.84 -26.31
C LEU A 421 -2.46 -9.73 -26.07
N PRO A 422 -1.24 -9.16 -26.10
CA PRO A 422 -0.04 -9.89 -25.78
C PRO A 422 -0.08 -10.44 -24.35
N GLN A 423 0.31 -11.71 -24.20
CA GLN A 423 0.35 -12.38 -22.91
C GLN A 423 1.20 -11.61 -21.89
N GLY A 424 0.67 -11.40 -20.68
CA GLY A 424 1.31 -10.66 -19.60
C GLY A 424 1.25 -9.13 -19.75
N LYS A 425 0.60 -8.60 -20.79
CA LYS A 425 0.44 -7.15 -21.04
C LYS A 425 -1.02 -6.70 -20.98
N GLU A 426 -1.95 -7.63 -20.83
CA GLU A 426 -3.40 -7.40 -20.92
C GLU A 426 -3.89 -6.35 -19.92
N LEU A 427 -3.30 -6.33 -18.72
CA LEU A 427 -3.70 -5.44 -17.63
C LEU A 427 -2.79 -4.22 -17.47
N GLN A 428 -1.82 -3.99 -18.37
CA GLN A 428 -0.81 -2.94 -18.20
C GLN A 428 -1.38 -1.52 -17.93
N PHE A 429 -2.57 -1.22 -18.46
CA PHE A 429 -3.26 0.07 -18.31
C PHE A 429 -4.55 -0.04 -17.47
N TRP A 430 -4.78 -1.20 -16.86
CA TRP A 430 -5.92 -1.45 -15.98
C TRP A 430 -5.50 -1.25 -14.53
N ASN A 431 -6.30 -0.48 -13.81
CA ASN A 431 -6.20 -0.40 -12.36
C ASN A 431 -6.98 -1.57 -11.76
N ILE A 432 -6.35 -2.41 -10.95
CA ILE A 432 -7.05 -3.54 -10.31
C ILE A 432 -6.94 -3.47 -8.80
N TYR A 433 -8.00 -3.93 -8.14
CA TYR A 433 -8.05 -4.22 -6.72
C TYR A 433 -8.55 -5.66 -6.59
N SER A 434 -7.67 -6.55 -6.13
CA SER A 434 -7.83 -7.99 -6.21
C SER A 434 -7.63 -8.64 -4.83
N PRO A 435 -8.67 -8.66 -3.97
CA PRO A 435 -8.71 -9.52 -2.79
C PRO A 435 -8.49 -11.00 -3.14
N LEU A 436 -8.01 -11.80 -2.19
CA LEU A 436 -7.81 -13.24 -2.37
C LEU A 436 -9.12 -13.98 -2.64
N TRP A 437 -10.22 -13.52 -2.03
CA TRP A 437 -11.56 -14.08 -2.20
C TRP A 437 -12.42 -13.29 -3.19
N ALA A 438 -11.87 -12.24 -3.80
CA ALA A 438 -12.51 -11.54 -4.92
C ALA A 438 -11.46 -11.19 -6.01
N PRO A 439 -10.81 -12.19 -6.63
CA PRO A 439 -9.67 -11.94 -7.49
C PRO A 439 -10.04 -11.32 -8.84
N VAL A 440 -9.12 -10.49 -9.36
CA VAL A 440 -9.15 -9.93 -10.72
C VAL A 440 -7.98 -10.50 -11.51
N LYS A 441 -8.26 -11.27 -12.57
CA LYS A 441 -7.24 -12.00 -13.35
C LYS A 441 -7.59 -12.06 -14.84
N ILE A 442 -6.60 -12.38 -15.67
CA ILE A 442 -6.87 -12.89 -17.02
C ILE A 442 -7.11 -14.39 -16.92
N GLU A 443 -8.30 -14.85 -17.31
CA GLU A 443 -8.68 -16.26 -17.30
C GLU A 443 -9.38 -16.64 -18.61
N LYS A 444 -9.63 -17.94 -18.80
CA LYS A 444 -10.48 -18.42 -19.89
C LYS A 444 -11.94 -18.21 -19.51
N SER A 445 -12.69 -17.52 -20.36
CA SER A 445 -14.14 -17.45 -20.26
C SER A 445 -14.80 -18.76 -20.75
N PRO A 446 -16.12 -18.95 -20.55
CA PRO A 446 -16.83 -20.19 -20.94
C PRO A 446 -16.70 -20.58 -22.42
N ASP A 447 -16.40 -19.61 -23.30
CA ASP A 447 -16.15 -19.82 -24.73
C ASP A 447 -14.69 -20.17 -25.08
N GLY A 448 -13.81 -20.35 -24.08
CA GLY A 448 -12.41 -20.76 -24.24
C GLY A 448 -11.41 -19.66 -24.61
N SER A 449 -11.83 -18.39 -24.76
CA SER A 449 -10.89 -17.29 -25.04
C SER A 449 -10.57 -16.46 -23.79
N ASN A 450 -9.46 -15.71 -23.82
CA ASN A 450 -9.02 -14.92 -22.66
C ASN A 450 -10.01 -13.78 -22.37
N ALA A 451 -10.22 -13.52 -21.08
CA ALA A 451 -11.08 -12.46 -20.57
C ALA A 451 -10.49 -11.87 -19.29
N LEU A 452 -10.69 -10.57 -19.08
CA LEU A 452 -10.55 -9.95 -17.77
C LEU A 452 -11.70 -10.47 -16.89
N THR A 453 -11.35 -11.23 -15.88
CA THR A 453 -12.28 -11.98 -15.04
C THR A 453 -12.28 -11.41 -13.64
N LEU A 454 -13.47 -11.10 -13.14
CA LEU A 454 -13.72 -10.70 -11.76
C LEU A 454 -14.50 -11.83 -11.09
N ARG A 455 -13.91 -12.44 -10.06
CA ARG A 455 -14.59 -13.40 -9.19
C ARG A 455 -14.87 -12.73 -7.85
N ASP A 456 -15.92 -13.17 -7.17
CA ASP A 456 -16.25 -12.68 -5.85
C ASP A 456 -16.99 -13.71 -5.02
N LYS A 457 -16.45 -14.01 -3.85
CA LYS A 457 -17.08 -14.77 -2.77
C LYS A 457 -16.78 -14.16 -1.40
N ASP A 458 -16.34 -12.90 -1.35
CA ASP A 458 -15.96 -12.22 -0.11
C ASP A 458 -17.11 -11.34 0.40
N PRO A 459 -17.79 -11.71 1.49
CA PRO A 459 -18.88 -10.88 2.03
C PRO A 459 -18.41 -9.52 2.58
N PHE A 460 -17.10 -9.35 2.76
CA PHE A 460 -16.49 -8.16 3.35
C PHE A 460 -15.61 -7.38 2.38
N ASP A 461 -15.51 -7.84 1.13
CA ASP A 461 -14.72 -7.20 0.10
C ASP A 461 -15.37 -7.29 -1.30
N TYR A 462 -14.68 -6.80 -2.33
CA TYR A 462 -15.10 -6.98 -3.72
C TYR A 462 -13.92 -6.85 -4.68
N ALA A 463 -14.08 -7.38 -5.88
CA ALA A 463 -13.17 -7.18 -7.00
C ALA A 463 -13.45 -5.83 -7.68
N THR A 464 -12.40 -5.10 -8.07
CA THR A 464 -12.51 -3.91 -8.92
C THR A 464 -11.51 -3.93 -10.07
N ALA A 465 -11.98 -3.65 -11.29
CA ALA A 465 -11.15 -3.37 -12.45
C ALA A 465 -11.56 -2.02 -13.07
N GLY A 466 -10.63 -1.07 -13.13
CA GLY A 466 -10.84 0.26 -13.66
C GLY A 466 -9.97 0.56 -14.86
N ARG A 467 -10.52 1.21 -15.88
CA ARG A 467 -9.79 1.68 -17.05
C ARG A 467 -9.87 3.20 -17.14
N VAL A 468 -8.73 3.87 -17.02
CA VAL A 468 -8.63 5.30 -17.35
C VAL A 468 -8.76 5.45 -18.87
N ILE A 469 -9.55 6.40 -19.33
CA ILE A 469 -9.86 6.67 -20.75
C ILE A 469 -9.58 8.14 -21.07
N PRO A 470 -9.51 8.53 -22.35
CA PRO A 470 -9.37 9.94 -22.70
C PRO A 470 -10.47 10.81 -22.11
N ARG A 471 -10.06 11.86 -21.39
CA ARG A 471 -10.96 12.87 -20.84
C ARG A 471 -11.90 13.38 -21.92
N SER A 472 -13.20 13.13 -21.75
CA SER A 472 -14.20 13.38 -22.79
C SER A 472 -15.48 13.96 -22.22
N LYS A 473 -16.08 14.94 -22.92
CA LYS A 473 -17.45 15.41 -22.64
C LYS A 473 -18.52 14.54 -23.31
N LYS A 474 -18.14 13.88 -24.42
CA LYS A 474 -18.97 12.93 -25.16
C LYS A 474 -18.11 11.73 -25.53
N VAL A 475 -18.57 10.53 -25.24
CA VAL A 475 -17.81 9.30 -25.49
C VAL A 475 -18.78 8.13 -25.62
N ALA A 476 -18.49 7.22 -26.56
CA ALA A 476 -19.07 5.90 -26.55
C ALA A 476 -18.10 4.96 -25.86
N VAL A 477 -18.60 4.23 -24.86
CA VAL A 477 -17.90 3.12 -24.22
C VAL A 477 -18.60 1.84 -24.64
N GLU A 478 -17.84 0.86 -25.12
CA GLU A 478 -18.38 -0.44 -25.48
C GLU A 478 -17.59 -1.53 -24.78
N PHE A 479 -18.29 -2.55 -24.27
CA PHE A 479 -17.66 -3.74 -23.72
C PHE A 479 -18.53 -4.97 -23.96
N THR A 480 -17.89 -6.13 -24.04
CA THR A 480 -18.59 -7.42 -24.10
C THR A 480 -18.36 -8.18 -22.81
N ILE A 481 -19.43 -8.65 -22.20
CA ILE A 481 -19.40 -9.35 -20.91
C ILE A 481 -20.15 -10.67 -20.98
N ILE A 482 -19.64 -11.70 -20.30
CA ILE A 482 -20.33 -12.96 -20.03
C ILE A 482 -20.51 -13.09 -18.51
N PRO A 483 -21.74 -13.02 -17.98
CA PRO A 483 -22.02 -13.37 -16.59
C PRO A 483 -21.89 -14.88 -16.38
N GLY A 484 -21.18 -15.34 -15.35
CA GLY A 484 -21.03 -16.77 -15.03
C GLY A 484 -22.26 -17.40 -14.35
N GLN A 485 -23.12 -16.54 -13.81
CA GLN A 485 -24.34 -16.84 -13.05
C GLN A 485 -25.34 -15.71 -13.28
N SER A 486 -26.60 -15.88 -12.86
CA SER A 486 -27.63 -14.84 -12.98
C SER A 486 -28.56 -14.73 -11.76
N ASP A 487 -28.28 -15.48 -10.70
CA ASP A 487 -29.12 -15.68 -9.51
C ASP A 487 -28.47 -15.19 -8.20
N ARG A 488 -27.23 -14.69 -8.26
CA ARG A 488 -26.44 -14.24 -7.09
C ARG A 488 -25.32 -13.29 -7.49
N GLY A 489 -24.81 -12.56 -6.50
CA GLY A 489 -23.79 -11.55 -6.67
C GLY A 489 -24.26 -10.39 -7.55
N GLN A 490 -23.36 -9.43 -7.80
CA GLN A 490 -23.63 -8.33 -8.71
C GLN A 490 -22.37 -7.87 -9.44
N LEU A 491 -22.54 -7.14 -10.53
CA LEU A 491 -21.47 -6.34 -11.14
C LEU A 491 -21.99 -4.95 -11.45
N GLN A 492 -21.36 -3.94 -10.86
CA GLN A 492 -21.59 -2.53 -11.15
C GLN A 492 -20.59 -2.04 -12.19
N VAL A 493 -21.08 -1.36 -13.23
CA VAL A 493 -20.25 -0.66 -14.23
C VAL A 493 -20.51 0.83 -14.13
N GLU A 494 -19.52 1.60 -13.71
CA GLU A 494 -19.61 3.04 -13.47
C GLU A 494 -18.81 3.83 -14.49
N PHE A 495 -19.39 4.94 -14.95
CA PHE A 495 -18.73 5.91 -15.80
C PHE A 495 -18.41 7.15 -14.96
N GLN A 496 -17.14 7.33 -14.65
CA GLN A 496 -16.66 8.27 -13.63
C GLN A 496 -15.84 9.43 -14.22
N ASP A 497 -15.83 10.56 -13.51
CA ASP A 497 -14.83 11.62 -13.70
C ASP A 497 -13.49 11.26 -13.01
N ASP A 498 -12.53 12.19 -13.03
CA ASP A 498 -11.21 12.02 -12.39
C ASP A 498 -11.27 11.96 -10.86
N LYS A 499 -12.37 12.44 -10.27
CA LYS A 499 -12.63 12.44 -8.82
C LYS A 499 -13.35 11.19 -8.34
N GLY A 500 -13.64 10.23 -9.21
CA GLY A 500 -14.39 9.02 -8.88
C GLY A 500 -15.91 9.21 -8.80
N THR A 501 -16.44 10.37 -9.21
CA THR A 501 -17.87 10.63 -9.24
C THR A 501 -18.51 9.85 -10.40
N ALA A 502 -19.31 8.84 -10.08
CA ALA A 502 -20.04 8.09 -11.10
C ALA A 502 -21.25 8.88 -11.61
N ALA A 503 -21.26 9.22 -12.90
CA ALA A 503 -22.41 9.89 -13.54
C ALA A 503 -23.59 8.92 -13.72
N SER A 504 -23.28 7.70 -14.14
CA SER A 504 -24.24 6.61 -14.31
C SER A 504 -23.62 5.28 -13.90
N ARG A 505 -24.49 4.33 -13.54
CA ARG A 505 -24.11 2.99 -13.08
C ARG A 505 -25.04 1.97 -13.72
N LEU A 506 -24.45 1.03 -14.45
CA LEU A 506 -25.12 -0.20 -14.86
C LEU A 506 -24.94 -1.27 -13.78
N VAL A 507 -25.93 -2.13 -13.59
CA VAL A 507 -25.89 -3.20 -12.58
C VAL A 507 -26.37 -4.50 -13.20
N PHE A 508 -25.48 -5.48 -13.31
CA PHE A 508 -25.87 -6.88 -13.48
C PHE A 508 -26.22 -7.40 -12.10
N ASP A 509 -27.50 -7.61 -11.84
CA ASP A 509 -28.02 -7.91 -10.50
C ASP A 509 -28.44 -9.38 -10.38
N SER A 510 -28.53 -9.85 -9.14
CA SER A 510 -28.92 -11.21 -8.74
C SER A 510 -30.32 -11.64 -9.19
N ASP A 511 -31.16 -10.73 -9.69
CA ASP A 511 -32.48 -11.03 -10.24
C ASP A 511 -32.49 -11.25 -11.76
N SER A 512 -31.32 -11.54 -12.35
CA SER A 512 -31.10 -11.74 -13.79
C SER A 512 -31.40 -10.52 -14.66
N LEU A 513 -31.44 -9.31 -14.08
CA LEU A 513 -31.65 -8.07 -14.81
C LEU A 513 -30.36 -7.25 -14.95
N LEU A 514 -30.14 -6.70 -16.15
CA LEU A 514 -29.27 -5.56 -16.34
C LEU A 514 -30.09 -4.30 -16.08
N LYS A 515 -29.71 -3.52 -15.07
CA LYS A 515 -30.37 -2.29 -14.64
C LYS A 515 -29.45 -1.09 -14.85
N VAL A 516 -30.04 0.10 -14.86
CA VAL A 516 -29.32 1.37 -14.82
C VAL A 516 -29.84 2.23 -13.68
N LYS A 517 -28.93 2.74 -12.85
CA LYS A 517 -29.24 3.69 -11.78
C LYS A 517 -29.44 5.08 -12.39
N THR A 518 -30.64 5.65 -12.20
CA THR A 518 -31.01 6.99 -12.71
C THR A 518 -31.35 7.98 -11.60
N GLY A 519 -31.13 7.59 -10.34
CA GLY A 519 -31.45 8.36 -9.15
C GLY A 519 -31.80 7.44 -7.98
N TYR A 520 -32.92 7.71 -7.32
CA TYR A 520 -33.49 6.87 -6.26
C TYR A 520 -34.02 5.52 -6.80
N ARG A 521 -34.49 5.48 -8.05
CA ARG A 521 -34.91 4.24 -8.74
C ARG A 521 -33.86 3.78 -9.74
N SER A 522 -33.91 2.48 -10.02
CA SER A 522 -33.23 1.86 -11.16
C SER A 522 -34.26 1.55 -12.25
N SER A 523 -33.83 1.64 -13.51
CA SER A 523 -34.62 1.22 -14.66
C SER A 523 -34.06 -0.08 -15.23
N THR A 524 -34.92 -1.03 -15.59
CA THR A 524 -34.51 -2.25 -16.30
C THR A 524 -34.07 -1.90 -17.72
N VAL A 525 -32.95 -2.46 -18.16
CA VAL A 525 -32.42 -2.35 -19.53
C VAL A 525 -32.75 -3.60 -20.33
N THR A 526 -32.41 -4.77 -19.78
CA THR A 526 -32.71 -6.09 -20.38
C THR A 526 -32.61 -7.18 -19.31
N LYS A 527 -33.12 -8.38 -19.62
CA LYS A 527 -32.71 -9.61 -18.93
C LYS A 527 -31.34 -10.07 -19.44
N TYR A 528 -30.59 -10.75 -18.60
CA TYR A 528 -29.37 -11.47 -19.00
C TYR A 528 -29.44 -12.91 -18.51
N GLU A 529 -28.63 -13.78 -19.10
CA GLU A 529 -28.54 -15.19 -18.73
C GLU A 529 -27.09 -15.57 -18.48
N ALA A 530 -26.87 -16.52 -17.57
CA ALA A 530 -25.55 -17.09 -17.31
C ALA A 530 -24.96 -17.71 -18.59
N GLY A 531 -23.66 -17.51 -18.82
CA GLY A 531 -22.92 -18.06 -19.95
C GLY A 531 -23.18 -17.37 -21.30
N LYS A 532 -24.15 -16.47 -21.40
CA LYS A 532 -24.43 -15.74 -22.65
C LYS A 532 -23.73 -14.39 -22.68
N ALA A 533 -23.08 -14.09 -23.80
CA ALA A 533 -22.42 -12.81 -24.01
C ALA A 533 -23.43 -11.67 -24.23
N LEU A 534 -23.17 -10.51 -23.61
CA LEU A 534 -23.85 -9.26 -23.86
C LEU A 534 -22.85 -8.22 -24.34
N ARG A 535 -23.04 -7.69 -25.54
CA ARG A 535 -22.33 -6.51 -26.04
C ARG A 535 -23.08 -5.27 -25.59
N VAL A 536 -22.51 -4.53 -24.65
CA VAL A 536 -23.07 -3.30 -24.11
C VAL A 536 -22.36 -2.11 -24.72
N ARG A 537 -23.12 -1.20 -25.34
CA ARG A 537 -22.62 0.09 -25.82
C ARG A 537 -23.35 1.21 -25.09
N ALA A 538 -22.57 2.08 -24.45
CA ALA A 538 -23.00 3.21 -23.65
C ALA A 538 -22.51 4.51 -24.28
N GLU A 539 -23.40 5.31 -24.84
CA GLU A 539 -23.10 6.66 -25.33
C GLU A 539 -23.38 7.69 -24.23
N LEU A 540 -22.34 8.36 -23.76
CA LEU A 540 -22.43 9.34 -22.69
C LEU A 540 -22.32 10.75 -23.29
N ASP A 541 -23.28 11.62 -22.98
CA ASP A 541 -23.27 13.04 -23.35
C ASP A 541 -23.41 13.90 -22.09
N ARG A 542 -22.29 14.52 -21.69
CA ARG A 542 -22.20 15.40 -20.51
C ARG A 542 -23.15 16.58 -20.62
N ASP A 543 -23.22 17.22 -21.78
CA ASP A 543 -23.99 18.45 -21.96
C ASP A 543 -25.50 18.17 -21.91
N LYS A 544 -25.93 17.00 -22.39
CA LYS A 544 -27.33 16.54 -22.26
C LYS A 544 -27.64 15.89 -20.91
N ARG A 545 -26.62 15.53 -20.12
CA ARG A 545 -26.73 14.73 -18.89
C ARG A 545 -27.36 13.34 -19.13
N MET A 546 -27.10 12.74 -20.29
CA MET A 546 -27.79 11.54 -20.76
C MET A 546 -26.84 10.43 -21.17
N LEU A 547 -27.25 9.20 -20.87
CA LEU A 547 -26.67 7.93 -21.33
C LEU A 547 -27.66 7.28 -22.30
N THR A 548 -27.22 6.91 -23.51
CA THR A 548 -27.98 6.00 -24.39
C THR A 548 -27.34 4.62 -24.35
N ILE A 549 -28.13 3.58 -24.11
CA ILE A 549 -27.64 2.20 -24.00
C ILE A 549 -28.13 1.40 -25.19
N ALA A 550 -27.23 0.67 -25.84
CA ALA A 550 -27.58 -0.39 -26.79
C ALA A 550 -27.04 -1.74 -26.29
N ILE A 551 -27.86 -2.78 -26.41
CA ILE A 551 -27.52 -4.17 -26.06
C ILE A 551 -27.57 -5.00 -27.33
N ASN A 552 -26.46 -5.63 -27.71
CA ASN A 552 -26.35 -6.43 -28.93
C ASN A 552 -26.82 -5.67 -30.19
N GLY A 553 -26.58 -4.36 -30.23
CA GLY A 553 -27.01 -3.46 -31.31
C GLY A 553 -28.42 -2.88 -31.16
N GLU A 554 -29.25 -3.41 -30.27
CA GLU A 554 -30.61 -2.91 -30.02
C GLU A 554 -30.61 -1.74 -29.02
N ASN A 555 -31.10 -0.57 -29.44
CA ASN A 555 -31.17 0.63 -28.61
C ASN A 555 -32.27 0.49 -27.53
N LYS A 556 -31.91 0.71 -26.26
CA LYS A 556 -32.81 0.64 -25.09
C LYS A 556 -33.28 2.03 -24.60
N GLY A 557 -33.06 3.04 -25.42
CA GLY A 557 -33.46 4.42 -25.20
C GLY A 557 -32.55 5.17 -24.22
N PRO A 558 -32.73 6.49 -24.09
CA PRO A 558 -31.88 7.31 -23.26
C PRO A 558 -32.29 7.23 -21.78
N LYS A 559 -31.33 7.52 -20.90
CA LYS A 559 -31.44 7.48 -19.43
C LYS A 559 -30.67 8.66 -18.84
N ILE A 560 -31.20 9.25 -17.78
CA ILE A 560 -30.57 10.40 -17.13
C ILE A 560 -29.41 9.96 -16.22
N PHE A 561 -28.34 10.74 -16.18
CA PHE A 561 -27.29 10.57 -15.16
C PHE A 561 -27.87 10.84 -13.77
N PHE A 562 -27.48 10.04 -12.79
CA PHE A 562 -27.88 10.25 -11.40
C PHE A 562 -27.01 11.31 -10.71
N ALA A 563 -25.80 11.56 -11.21
CA ALA A 563 -24.93 12.66 -10.77
C ALA A 563 -24.36 13.41 -11.99
N PRO A 564 -24.26 14.75 -11.93
CA PRO A 564 -23.56 15.51 -12.96
C PRO A 564 -22.04 15.35 -12.82
N VAL A 565 -21.34 15.33 -13.95
CA VAL A 565 -19.87 15.34 -14.02
C VAL A 565 -19.39 16.38 -15.04
N ALA A 566 -18.16 16.86 -14.88
CA ALA A 566 -17.58 17.81 -15.84
C ALA A 566 -17.09 17.13 -17.13
N PHE A 567 -16.65 15.87 -17.02
CA PHE A 567 -16.13 15.01 -18.08
C PHE A 567 -16.14 13.55 -17.60
N PHE A 568 -15.93 12.62 -18.52
CA PHE A 568 -15.68 11.21 -18.24
C PHE A 568 -14.20 10.92 -18.44
N GLU A 569 -13.60 10.16 -17.52
CA GLU A 569 -12.17 9.82 -17.57
C GLU A 569 -11.88 8.40 -17.08
N LYS A 570 -12.85 7.71 -16.47
CA LYS A 570 -12.65 6.34 -15.97
C LYS A 570 -13.91 5.51 -16.12
N VAL A 571 -13.74 4.23 -16.45
CA VAL A 571 -14.80 3.21 -16.37
C VAL A 571 -14.39 2.17 -15.33
N VAL A 572 -15.29 1.85 -14.41
CA VAL A 572 -15.02 0.92 -13.30
C VAL A 572 -16.00 -0.23 -13.32
N PHE A 573 -15.48 -1.45 -13.27
CA PHE A 573 -16.21 -2.70 -13.06
C PHE A 573 -15.97 -3.15 -11.62
N ARG A 574 -17.02 -3.36 -10.82
CA ARG A 574 -16.93 -3.72 -9.41
C ARG A 574 -17.97 -4.75 -9.02
N THR A 575 -17.58 -5.81 -8.31
CA THR A 575 -18.49 -6.94 -7.97
C THR A 575 -19.33 -6.72 -6.71
N GLY A 576 -19.21 -5.55 -6.07
CA GLY A 576 -19.97 -5.17 -4.89
C GLY A 576 -20.45 -3.73 -4.89
N ASP A 577 -21.24 -3.40 -3.87
CA ASP A 577 -21.73 -2.03 -3.65
C ASP A 577 -20.61 -1.08 -3.21
N VAL A 578 -20.80 0.21 -3.44
CA VAL A 578 -19.88 1.22 -2.91
C VAL A 578 -19.90 1.17 -1.39
N ARG A 579 -18.74 0.90 -0.79
CA ARG A 579 -18.56 1.04 0.66
C ARG A 579 -18.36 2.51 1.03
N ARG A 580 -19.03 2.92 2.11
CA ARG A 580 -18.94 4.28 2.68
C ARG A 580 -18.40 4.29 4.10
N PHE A 581 -18.55 3.19 4.83
CA PHE A 581 -17.91 2.99 6.12
C PHE A 581 -16.48 2.47 5.92
N PRO A 582 -15.48 2.93 6.70
CA PRO A 582 -15.57 4.00 7.71
C PRO A 582 -15.67 5.39 7.05
N ASP A 583 -16.15 6.37 7.79
CA ASP A 583 -16.12 7.79 7.40
C ASP A 583 -15.30 8.62 8.39
N ALA A 584 -15.21 9.93 8.17
CA ALA A 584 -14.43 10.84 9.01
C ALA A 584 -14.94 10.93 10.46
N ASP A 585 -16.20 10.55 10.72
CA ASP A 585 -16.84 10.58 12.04
C ASP A 585 -16.81 9.20 12.74
N THR A 586 -16.30 8.17 12.05
CA THR A 586 -16.19 6.82 12.60
C THR A 586 -15.16 6.78 13.74
N PRO A 587 -15.50 6.20 14.92
CA PRO A 587 -14.54 6.03 16.02
C PRO A 587 -13.30 5.23 15.59
N THR A 588 -12.12 5.64 16.05
CA THR A 588 -10.84 5.02 15.66
C THR A 588 -10.75 3.55 16.02
N ASP A 589 -11.19 3.18 17.23
CA ASP A 589 -11.01 1.84 17.79
C ASP A 589 -12.25 0.98 17.50
N GLN A 590 -12.02 -0.21 16.93
CA GLN A 590 -13.03 -1.26 16.82
C GLN A 590 -12.65 -2.40 17.77
N ASP A 591 -13.44 -2.60 18.82
CA ASP A 591 -13.25 -3.63 19.84
C ASP A 591 -14.18 -4.85 19.67
N PHE A 592 -14.92 -4.90 18.55
CA PHE A 592 -15.83 -5.99 18.21
C PHE A 592 -15.46 -6.63 16.86
N ASP A 593 -15.76 -7.92 16.75
CA ASP A 593 -15.75 -8.64 15.48
C ASP A 593 -17.09 -8.40 14.75
N VAL A 594 -17.06 -8.26 13.42
CA VAL A 594 -18.31 -8.18 12.64
C VAL A 594 -19.02 -9.53 12.64
N LYS A 595 -20.31 -9.57 12.29
CA LYS A 595 -21.06 -10.83 12.25
C LYS A 595 -20.48 -11.79 11.19
N ASN A 596 -20.18 -13.02 11.61
CA ASN A 596 -19.66 -14.10 10.75
C ASN A 596 -18.40 -13.70 9.94
N PRO A 597 -17.33 -13.20 10.60
CA PRO A 597 -16.20 -12.56 9.94
C PRO A 597 -15.39 -13.53 9.04
N GLY A 598 -15.43 -14.82 9.35
CA GLY A 598 -14.77 -15.87 8.58
C GLY A 598 -15.57 -16.48 7.42
N ALA A 599 -16.82 -16.08 7.21
CA ALA A 599 -17.71 -16.72 6.22
C ALA A 599 -17.39 -16.37 4.76
N GLN A 600 -17.76 -17.25 3.83
CA GLN A 600 -17.73 -17.02 2.38
C GLN A 600 -19.15 -16.95 1.82
N ASP A 601 -19.34 -16.11 0.81
CA ASP A 601 -20.54 -16.11 -0.02
C ASP A 601 -20.44 -17.15 -1.15
N ALA A 602 -21.57 -17.43 -1.80
CA ALA A 602 -21.56 -18.22 -3.03
C ALA A 602 -20.89 -17.44 -4.16
N GLU A 603 -19.93 -18.05 -4.85
CA GLU A 603 -19.10 -17.35 -5.84
C GLU A 603 -19.92 -16.81 -7.03
N ALA A 604 -19.66 -15.55 -7.35
CA ALA A 604 -20.09 -14.84 -8.55
C ALA A 604 -18.88 -14.57 -9.46
N VAL A 605 -19.05 -14.71 -10.77
CA VAL A 605 -17.99 -14.56 -11.77
C VAL A 605 -18.48 -13.75 -12.96
N PHE A 606 -17.67 -12.80 -13.42
CA PHE A 606 -17.96 -11.98 -14.59
C PHE A 606 -16.74 -11.92 -15.52
N TYR A 607 -16.94 -12.22 -16.80
CA TYR A 607 -15.88 -12.25 -17.80
C TYR A 607 -16.03 -11.08 -18.79
N ILE A 608 -15.11 -10.13 -18.77
CA ILE A 608 -15.04 -9.02 -19.73
C ILE A 608 -14.16 -9.45 -20.90
N LYS A 609 -14.76 -9.58 -22.08
CA LYS A 609 -14.15 -10.06 -23.32
C LYS A 609 -13.42 -8.97 -24.10
N SER A 610 -13.99 -7.77 -24.08
CA SER A 610 -13.46 -6.61 -24.78
C SER A 610 -13.91 -5.33 -24.11
N PHE A 611 -13.14 -4.27 -24.32
CA PHE A 611 -13.42 -2.92 -23.88
C PHE A 611 -12.89 -1.93 -24.93
N SER A 612 -13.72 -0.98 -25.34
CA SER A 612 -13.31 0.07 -26.26
C SER A 612 -13.98 1.41 -25.96
N THR A 613 -13.34 2.49 -26.40
CA THR A 613 -13.90 3.82 -26.40
C THR A 613 -13.79 4.46 -27.77
N SER A 614 -14.77 5.28 -28.15
CA SER A 614 -14.71 6.11 -29.34
C SER A 614 -15.26 7.50 -29.07
N ARG A 615 -14.73 8.49 -29.80
CA ARG A 615 -15.27 9.85 -29.78
C ARG A 615 -16.65 9.86 -30.45
N LEU A 616 -17.55 10.71 -29.97
CA LEU A 616 -18.90 10.94 -30.50
C LEU A 616 -19.03 12.34 -31.06
#